data_AF-A0A9D3Y6U3-F1
#
_entry.id   AF-A0A9D3Y6U3-F1
#
_cell.length_a   1.000
_cell.length_b   1.000
_cell.length_c   1.000
_cell.angle_alpha   90.00
_cell.angle_beta   90.00
_cell.angle_gamma   90.00
#
_symmetry.space_group_name_H-M   'P 1'
#
loop_
_entity.id
_entity.type
_entity.pdbx_description
1 polymer ?
#
loop_
_entity_poly.entity_id
_entity_poly.type
_entity_poly.pdbx_seq_one_letter_code
_entity_poly.pdbx_strand_id
1 'polypeptide(L)'
;MTVYQNTRKLKGEYGHHHDLPVRAEDGTYVAVEEEKRKRWKQYFESIINRPDPPTLADISEAEEDLDINLGNTYVTEVNEAIH
;
A
#
# COMPACT_ATOMS: atom_id res chain seq x y z
N MET A 1 16.73 6.98 -0.31
CA MET A 1 15.65 6.67 0.65
C MET A 1 14.36 6.56 -0.12
N THR A 2 13.63 5.45 0.06
CA THR A 2 12.37 5.17 -0.66
C THR A 2 11.21 5.93 -0.02
N VAL A 3 10.17 6.26 -0.80
CA VAL A 3 8.96 6.96 -0.31
C VAL A 3 8.40 6.29 0.96
N TYR A 4 8.32 4.95 0.97
CA TYR A 4 7.93 4.15 2.13
C TYR A 4 8.73 4.46 3.41
N GLN A 5 10.05 4.65 3.30
CA GLN A 5 10.91 4.95 4.44
C GLN A 5 10.62 6.36 5.00
N ASN A 6 10.35 7.32 4.11
CA ASN A 6 10.01 8.69 4.51
C ASN A 6 8.63 8.76 5.16
N THR A 7 7.61 8.10 4.59
CA THR A 7 6.26 8.05 5.16
C THR A 7 6.25 7.44 6.55
N ARG A 8 7.04 6.37 6.78
CA ARG A 8 7.18 5.74 8.10
C ARG A 8 7.88 6.61 9.13
N LYS A 9 8.90 7.36 8.71
CA LYS A 9 9.61 8.29 9.59
C LYS A 9 8.72 9.46 10.02
N LEU A 10 7.87 9.95 9.12
CA LEU A 10 6.92 11.04 9.41
C LEU A 10 5.79 10.61 10.34
N LYS A 11 5.29 9.37 10.22
CA LYS A 11 4.19 8.85 11.05
C LYS A 11 4.53 8.57 12.52
N GLY A 12 5.78 8.74 12.95
CA GLY A 12 6.18 8.43 14.33
C GLY A 12 6.10 6.93 14.70
N GLU A 13 5.74 6.06 13.76
CA GLU A 13 5.59 4.59 13.89
C GLU A 13 6.95 3.85 13.97
N TYR A 14 7.97 4.49 14.53
CA TYR A 14 9.23 3.83 14.90
C TYR A 14 9.12 3.00 16.19
N GLY A 15 7.90 2.90 16.76
CA GLY A 15 7.58 2.06 17.91
C GLY A 15 6.87 0.77 17.51
N HIS A 16 7.55 -0.36 17.70
CA HIS A 16 6.99 -1.71 17.86
C HIS A 16 6.18 -2.41 16.74
N HIS A 17 5.98 -1.81 15.56
CA HIS A 17 5.34 -2.50 14.41
C HIS A 17 6.31 -2.86 13.28
N HIS A 18 7.61 -3.01 13.58
CA HIS A 18 8.61 -3.40 12.57
C HIS A 18 8.56 -4.88 12.19
N ASP A 19 8.04 -5.73 13.06
CA ASP A 19 8.07 -7.18 12.90
C ASP A 19 6.68 -7.79 12.89
N LEU A 20 5.73 -7.21 12.16
CA LEU A 20 4.59 -8.03 11.75
C LEU A 20 5.14 -9.12 10.84
N PRO A 21 5.08 -10.39 11.28
CA PRO A 21 5.74 -11.44 10.55
C PRO A 21 5.01 -11.65 9.22
N VAL A 22 5.75 -11.57 8.12
CA VAL A 22 5.18 -11.77 6.79
C VAL A 22 4.83 -13.24 6.67
N ARG A 23 3.58 -13.57 6.36
CA ARG A 23 3.17 -14.97 6.22
C ARG A 23 3.70 -15.54 4.90
N ALA A 24 4.55 -16.54 5.00
CA ALA A 24 4.96 -17.38 3.88
C ALA A 24 3.77 -18.18 3.35
N GLU A 25 3.96 -18.77 2.18
CA GLU A 25 2.93 -19.55 1.47
C GLU A 25 2.53 -20.83 2.24
N ASP A 26 3.46 -21.38 3.02
CA ASP A 26 3.25 -22.51 3.94
C ASP A 26 2.59 -22.12 5.27
N GLY A 27 2.26 -20.84 5.43
CA GLY A 27 1.65 -20.29 6.63
C GLY A 27 2.62 -19.95 7.75
N THR A 28 3.93 -20.15 7.57
CA THR A 28 4.95 -19.76 8.55
C THR A 28 5.26 -18.27 8.48
N TYR A 29 5.86 -17.77 9.55
CA TYR A 29 6.17 -16.37 9.74
C TYR A 29 7.61 -16.10 9.32
N VAL A 30 7.80 -15.27 8.30
CA VAL A 30 9.11 -14.93 7.75
C VAL A 30 9.75 -13.84 8.60
N ALA A 31 10.77 -14.23 9.37
CA ALA A 31 11.52 -13.34 10.25
C ALA A 31 12.70 -12.64 9.55
N VAL A 32 13.26 -13.25 8.49
CA VAL A 32 14.47 -12.76 7.81
C VAL A 32 14.13 -11.77 6.69
N GLU A 33 14.75 -10.58 6.71
CA GLU A 33 14.47 -9.49 5.75
C GLU A 33 14.70 -9.88 4.27
N GLU A 34 15.67 -10.76 3.99
CA GLU A 34 15.93 -11.27 2.64
C GLU A 34 14.78 -12.14 2.13
N GLU A 35 14.27 -13.03 2.98
CA GLU A 35 13.12 -13.89 2.66
C GLU A 35 11.84 -13.07 2.52
N LYS A 36 11.63 -12.06 3.37
CA LYS A 36 10.54 -11.10 3.20
C LYS A 36 10.65 -10.48 1.80
N ARG A 37 11.80 -9.92 1.44
CA ARG A 37 12.00 -9.27 0.13
C ARG A 37 11.70 -10.21 -1.04
N LYS A 38 12.15 -11.48 -0.96
CA LYS A 38 11.85 -12.51 -1.96
C LYS A 38 10.35 -12.76 -2.07
N ARG A 39 9.64 -12.88 -0.94
CA ARG A 39 8.18 -13.04 -0.88
C ARG A 39 7.43 -11.83 -1.45
N TRP A 40 7.85 -10.62 -1.10
CA TRP A 40 7.29 -9.37 -1.64
C TRP A 40 7.48 -9.30 -3.17
N LYS A 41 8.68 -9.65 -3.66
CA LYS A 41 8.97 -9.70 -5.11
C LYS A 41 8.04 -10.67 -5.83
N GLN A 42 7.92 -11.91 -5.35
CA GLN A 42 7.03 -12.92 -5.94
C GLN A 42 5.56 -12.46 -5.94
N TYR A 43 5.08 -11.88 -4.83
CA TYR A 43 3.72 -11.38 -4.73
C TYR A 43 3.44 -10.27 -5.74
N PHE A 44 4.32 -9.27 -5.83
CA PHE A 44 4.16 -8.19 -6.79
C PHE A 44 4.27 -8.65 -8.24
N GLU A 45 5.19 -9.56 -8.56
CA GLU A 45 5.29 -10.15 -9.89
C GLU A 45 4.00 -10.90 -10.25
N SER A 46 3.37 -11.61 -9.31
CA SER A 46 2.09 -12.30 -9.56
C SER A 46 0.91 -11.34 -9.80
N ILE A 47 0.93 -10.17 -9.18
CA ILE A 47 -0.12 -9.14 -9.34
C ILE A 47 0.07 -8.40 -10.65
N ILE A 48 1.30 -7.93 -10.92
CA ILE A 48 1.61 -7.07 -12.06
C ILE A 48 1.51 -7.86 -13.37
N ASN A 49 1.84 -9.16 -13.36
CA ASN A 49 1.72 -10.03 -14.52
C ASN A 49 0.36 -10.73 -14.61
N ARG A 50 -0.64 -10.32 -13.82
CA ARG A 50 -1.99 -10.90 -13.91
C ARG A 50 -2.59 -10.51 -15.26
N PRO A 51 -3.09 -11.48 -16.06
CA PRO A 51 -3.80 -11.16 -17.29
C PRO A 51 -5.06 -10.36 -16.98
N ASP A 52 -5.50 -9.54 -17.93
CA ASP A 52 -6.75 -8.80 -17.80
C ASP A 52 -7.89 -9.77 -17.45
N PRO A 53 -8.74 -9.45 -16.47
CA PRO A 53 -9.87 -10.30 -16.16
C PRO A 53 -10.77 -10.43 -17.40
N PRO A 54 -11.27 -11.64 -17.70
CA PRO A 54 -12.06 -11.89 -18.91
C PRO A 54 -13.43 -11.21 -18.90
N THR A 55 -13.88 -10.80 -17.71
CA THR A 55 -15.12 -10.06 -17.49
C THR A 55 -14.77 -8.61 -17.19
N LEU A 56 -15.37 -7.70 -17.94
CA LEU A 56 -15.39 -6.29 -17.55
C LEU A 56 -16.09 -6.16 -16.20
N ALA A 57 -15.56 -5.30 -15.34
CA ALA A 57 -16.23 -4.98 -14.10
C ALA A 57 -17.57 -4.32 -14.43
N ASP A 58 -18.67 -4.93 -13.99
CA ASP A 58 -20.00 -4.34 -14.05
C ASP A 58 -20.11 -3.34 -12.89
N ILE A 59 -19.59 -2.13 -13.13
CA ILE A 59 -19.62 -1.04 -12.17
C ILE A 59 -20.92 -0.29 -12.43
N SER A 60 -21.89 -0.47 -11.54
CA SER A 60 -23.10 0.37 -11.54
C SER A 60 -22.69 1.82 -11.32
N GLU A 61 -23.33 2.74 -12.03
CA GLU A 61 -23.19 4.17 -11.76
C GLU A 61 -23.50 4.42 -10.28
N ALA A 62 -22.69 5.28 -9.67
CA ALA A 62 -22.96 5.72 -8.31
C ALA A 62 -24.29 6.49 -8.30
N GLU A 63 -25.12 6.28 -7.28
CA GLU A 63 -26.40 7.00 -7.14
C GLU A 63 -26.18 8.50 -6.94
N GLU A 64 -25.03 8.88 -6.37
CA GLU A 64 -24.62 10.26 -6.16
C GLU A 64 -23.15 10.44 -6.54
N ASP A 65 -22.85 11.54 -7.21
CA ASP A 65 -21.47 11.97 -7.41
C ASP A 65 -20.89 12.47 -6.08
N LEU A 66 -19.76 11.89 -5.67
CA LEU A 66 -19.02 12.40 -4.52
C LEU A 66 -18.37 13.74 -4.90
N ASP A 67 -18.68 14.79 -4.14
CA ASP A 67 -17.97 16.09 -4.23
C ASP A 67 -16.57 15.95 -3.64
N ILE A 68 -15.67 15.37 -4.45
CA ILE A 68 -14.27 15.18 -4.13
C ILE A 68 -13.51 16.37 -4.70
N ASN A 69 -12.77 17.06 -3.85
CA ASN A 69 -11.84 18.10 -4.30
C ASN A 69 -10.70 17.45 -5.12
N LEU A 70 -10.87 17.47 -6.45
CA LEU A 70 -9.85 17.04 -7.43
C LEU A 70 -8.83 18.16 -7.72
N GLY A 71 -8.91 19.27 -7.01
CA GLY A 71 -7.93 20.35 -7.07
C GLY A 71 -6.55 19.89 -6.66
N ASN A 72 -5.56 20.67 -7.05
CA ASN A 72 -4.18 20.53 -6.62
C ASN A 72 -4.17 20.61 -5.09
N THR A 73 -3.73 19.54 -4.42
CA THR A 73 -3.53 19.54 -2.96
C THR A 73 -2.55 20.66 -2.63
N TYR A 74 -3.01 21.69 -1.93
CA TYR A 74 -2.15 22.80 -1.56
C TYR A 74 -1.20 22.35 -0.46
N VAL A 75 0.01 22.89 -0.45
CA VAL A 75 1.01 22.61 0.60
C VAL A 75 0.43 22.90 1.99
N THR A 76 -0.53 23.82 2.09
CA THR A 76 -1.29 24.13 3.30
C THR A 76 -2.15 22.94 3.77
N GLU A 77 -2.92 22.32 2.88
CA GLU A 77 -3.77 21.15 3.21
C GLU A 77 -2.91 19.95 3.65
N VAL A 78 -1.76 19.76 2.99
CA VAL A 78 -0.79 18.72 3.37
C VAL A 78 -0.21 18.99 4.76
N ASN A 79 0.12 20.26 5.06
CA ASN A 79 0.67 20.64 6.36
C ASN A 79 -0.35 20.54 7.50
N GLU A 80 -1.63 20.86 7.25
CA GLU A 80 -2.72 20.70 8.22
C GLU A 80 -2.98 19.23 8.55
N ALA A 81 -2.94 18.33 7.56
CA ALA A 81 -3.14 16.90 7.78
C ALA A 81 -1.97 16.20 8.51
N ILE A 82 -0.78 16.82 8.53
CA ILE A 82 0.43 16.29 9.18
C ILE A 82 0.55 16.76 10.65
N HIS A 83 -0.19 17.79 11.07
CA HIS A 83 -0.21 18.31 12.44
C HIS A 83 -1.23 17.60 13.33
#